data_AF-A0A9D9T430-F1
#
_entry.id   AF-A0A9D9T430-F1
#
_cell.length_a   1.000
_cell.length_b   1.000
_cell.length_c   1.000
_cell.angle_alpha   90.00
_cell.angle_beta   90.00
_cell.angle_gamma   90.00
#
_symmetry.space_group_name_H-M   'P 1'
#
loop_
_entity.id
_entity.type
_entity.pdbx_description
1 polymer ?
#
loop_
_entity_poly.entity_id
_entity_poly.type
_entity_poly.pdbx_seq_one_letter_code
_entity_poly.pdbx_strand_id
1 'polypeptide(L)' 'MPYRRLPNTDAARLRALRAVACYKNSPIDTERPFDRRILQEICSFLPQFENAMFEYKQAINSEGNKNNKYQQYI' A
#
# COMPACT_ATOMS: atom_id res chain seq x y z
N MET A 1 -11.32 13.73 19.03
CA MET A 1 -11.21 12.26 19.13
C MET A 1 -10.23 11.78 18.06
N PRO A 2 -9.17 11.01 18.39
CA PRO A 2 -8.19 10.60 17.39
C PRO A 2 -8.73 9.37 16.65
N TYR A 3 -8.97 9.50 15.35
CA TYR A 3 -9.36 8.37 14.50
C TYR A 3 -8.24 7.32 14.51
N ARG A 4 -8.42 6.22 15.26
CA ARG A 4 -7.38 5.22 15.60
C ARG A 4 -7.04 4.24 14.46
N ARG A 5 -6.87 4.74 13.24
CA ARG A 5 -6.64 4.01 11.97
C ARG A 5 -7.92 3.38 11.41
N LEU A 6 -8.49 4.07 10.44
CA LEU A 6 -9.54 3.51 9.60
C LEU A 6 -8.96 2.27 8.90
N PRO A 7 -9.58 1.07 9.02
CA PRO A 7 -9.14 -0.13 8.30
C PRO A 7 -9.14 0.06 6.76
N ASN A 8 -9.67 1.19 6.31
CA ASN A 8 -9.88 1.55 4.92
C ASN A 8 -8.73 2.42 4.36
N THR A 9 -7.68 2.71 5.13
CA THR A 9 -6.53 3.48 4.63
C THR A 9 -5.66 2.63 3.70
N ASP A 10 -5.04 3.26 2.69
CA ASP A 10 -4.15 2.56 1.77
C ASP A 10 -2.97 1.88 2.49
N ALA A 11 -2.51 2.47 3.60
CA ALA A 11 -1.49 1.88 4.46
C ALA A 11 -1.97 0.57 5.13
N ALA A 12 -3.22 0.52 5.60
CA ALA A 12 -3.80 -0.71 6.14
C ALA A 12 -3.97 -1.77 5.05
N ARG A 13 -4.43 -1.38 3.85
CA ARG A 13 -4.53 -2.30 2.69
C ARG A 13 -3.18 -2.85 2.28
N LEU A 14 -2.15 -2.00 2.16
CA LEU A 14 -0.79 -2.42 1.83
C LEU A 14 -0.25 -3.45 2.83
N ARG A 15 -0.49 -3.22 4.14
CA ARG A 15 -0.08 -4.16 5.19
C ARG A 15 -0.78 -5.51 5.05
N ALA A 16 -2.07 -5.52 4.78
CA ALA A 16 -2.84 -6.74 4.57
C ALA A 16 -2.36 -7.53 3.34
N LEU A 17 -2.15 -6.84 2.21
CA LEU A 17 -1.65 -7.45 0.97
C LEU A 17 -0.26 -8.07 1.17
N ARG A 18 0.65 -7.37 1.88
CA ARG A 18 1.98 -7.90 2.21
C ARG A 18 1.90 -9.12 3.12
N ALA A 19 1.01 -9.12 4.12
CA ALA A 19 0.82 -10.26 5.00
C ALA A 19 0.36 -11.51 4.22
N VAL A 20 -0.53 -11.34 3.24
CA VAL A 20 -0.93 -12.43 2.33
C VAL A 20 0.24 -12.88 1.46
N ALA A 21 1.01 -11.94 0.89
CA ALA A 21 2.16 -12.26 0.04
C ALA A 21 3.26 -13.05 0.77
N CYS A 22 3.40 -12.93 2.09
CA CYS A 22 4.35 -13.73 2.89
C CYS A 22 4.13 -15.24 2.75
N TYR A 23 2.89 -15.68 2.47
CA TYR A 23 2.58 -17.08 2.27
C TYR A 23 3.00 -17.61 0.88
N LYS A 24 3.58 -16.80 -0.01
CA LYS A 24 4.04 -17.25 -1.35
C LYS A 24 5.03 -18.42 -1.28
N ASN A 25 5.87 -18.44 -0.26
CA ASN A 25 6.89 -19.47 -0.05
C ASN A 25 6.49 -20.47 1.03
N SER A 26 5.24 -20.41 1.54
CA SER A 26 4.78 -21.38 2.52
C SER A 26 4.67 -22.76 1.85
N PRO A 27 5.31 -23.80 2.40
CA PRO A 27 5.34 -25.14 1.80
C PRO A 27 4.01 -25.90 1.97
N ILE A 28 3.09 -25.40 2.79
CA ILE A 28 1.89 -26.13 3.20
C ILE A 28 0.63 -25.31 2.87
N ASP A 29 -0.19 -25.81 1.94
CA ASP A 29 -1.44 -25.15 1.53
C ASP A 29 -2.48 -25.10 2.67
N THR A 30 -2.41 -25.99 3.67
CA THR A 30 -3.35 -26.03 4.81
C THR A 30 -3.12 -24.94 5.87
N GLU A 31 -2.00 -24.22 5.84
CA GLU A 31 -1.69 -23.15 6.81
C GLU A 31 -2.27 -21.78 6.43
N ARG A 32 -2.88 -21.69 5.25
CA ARG A 32 -3.37 -20.44 4.67
C ARG A 32 -4.88 -20.29 4.89
N PRO A 33 -5.37 -19.18 5.47
CA PRO A 33 -6.81 -18.98 5.70
C PRO A 33 -7.58 -18.51 4.46
N PHE A 34 -7.03 -18.67 3.25
CA PHE A 34 -7.58 -18.17 1.98
C PHE A 34 -7.17 -19.05 0.80
N ASP A 35 -7.86 -18.94 -0.34
CA ASP A 35 -7.57 -19.73 -1.53
C ASP A 35 -6.23 -19.32 -2.18
N ARG A 36 -5.56 -20.26 -2.85
CA ARG A 36 -4.35 -20.04 -3.64
C ARG A 36 -4.58 -19.04 -4.78
N ARG A 37 -5.79 -18.98 -5.34
CA ARG A 37 -6.17 -17.96 -6.34
C ARG A 37 -5.94 -16.54 -5.81
N ILE A 38 -6.39 -16.28 -4.58
CA ILE A 38 -6.22 -14.99 -3.90
C ILE A 38 -4.74 -14.65 -3.72
N LEU A 39 -3.90 -15.63 -3.37
CA LEU A 39 -2.45 -15.41 -3.28
C LEU A 39 -1.86 -14.96 -4.62
N GLN A 40 -2.22 -15.65 -5.71
CA GLN A 40 -1.68 -15.38 -7.03
C GLN A 40 -2.09 -13.97 -7.51
N GLU A 41 -3.36 -13.63 -7.35
CA GLU A 41 -3.88 -12.29 -7.65
C GLU A 41 -3.14 -11.22 -6.85
N ILE A 42 -3.02 -11.39 -5.52
CA ILE A 42 -2.32 -10.43 -4.65
C ILE A 42 -0.85 -10.31 -5.03
N CYS A 43 -0.15 -11.41 -5.32
CA CYS A 43 1.25 -11.36 -5.75
C CYS A 43 1.43 -10.63 -7.08
N SER A 44 0.47 -10.73 -8.00
CA SER A 44 0.50 -9.98 -9.27
C SER A 44 0.15 -8.50 -9.11
N PHE A 45 -0.78 -8.17 -8.21
CA PHE A 45 -1.29 -6.83 -8.00
C PHE A 45 -0.38 -5.97 -7.10
N LEU A 46 0.23 -6.56 -6.08
CA LEU A 46 0.98 -5.86 -5.04
C LEU A 46 2.07 -4.91 -5.58
N PRO A 47 2.91 -5.29 -6.56
CA PRO A 47 3.92 -4.38 -7.10
C PRO A 47 3.34 -3.10 -7.72
N GLN A 48 2.20 -3.21 -8.41
CA GLN A 48 1.54 -2.06 -9.03
C GLN A 48 0.97 -1.12 -7.95
N PHE A 49 0.37 -1.69 -6.91
CA PHE A 49 -0.15 -0.92 -5.79
C PHE A 49 0.95 -0.20 -5.00
N GLU A 50 2.10 -0.83 -4.81
CA GLU A 50 3.27 -0.22 -4.16
C GLU A 50 3.83 0.95 -4.98
N ASN A 51 3.95 0.79 -6.30
CA ASN A 51 4.40 1.85 -7.19
C ASN A 51 3.43 3.04 -7.18
N ALA A 52 2.12 2.80 -7.29
CA ALA A 52 1.12 3.86 -7.25
C ALA A 52 1.14 4.63 -5.91
N MET A 53 1.32 3.92 -4.78
CA MET A 53 1.49 4.54 -3.47
C MET A 53 2.76 5.40 -3.37
N PHE A 54 3.85 4.95 -3.97
CA PHE A 54 5.10 5.72 -4.03
C PHE A 54 4.93 6.98 -4.87
N GLU A 55 4.40 6.86 -6.08
CA GLU A 55 4.13 7.97 -6.99
C GLU A 55 3.21 9.01 -6.36
N TYR A 56 2.12 8.57 -5.70
CA TYR A 56 1.20 9.45 -4.99
C TYR A 56 1.92 10.29 -3.90
N LYS A 57 2.79 9.66 -3.11
CA LYS A 57 3.58 10.38 -2.09
C LYS A 57 4.54 11.38 -2.73
N GLN A 58 5.20 10.99 -3.82
CA GLN A 58 6.11 11.88 -4.55
C GLN A 58 5.37 13.08 -5.13
N ALA A 59 4.17 12.87 -5.70
CA ALA A 59 3.32 13.94 -6.22
C ALA A 59 2.94 14.94 -5.13
N ILE A 60 2.40 14.47 -3.99
CA ILE A 60 2.04 15.34 -2.85
C ILE A 60 3.25 16.14 -2.36
N ASN A 61 4.40 15.48 -2.17
CA ASN A 61 5.61 16.16 -1.72
C ASN A 61 6.06 17.22 -2.73
N SER A 62 5.94 16.93 -4.03
CA SER A 62 6.29 17.88 -5.09
C SER A 62 5.37 19.10 -5.12
N GLU A 63 4.07 18.90 -4.91
CA GLU A 63 3.08 19.99 -4.84
C GLU A 63 3.27 20.85 -3.60
N GLY A 64 3.48 20.23 -2.43
CA GLY A 64 3.81 20.96 -1.20
C GLY A 64 5.07 21.82 -1.35
N ASN A 65 6.11 21.30 -2.00
CA ASN A 65 7.33 22.05 -2.27
C ASN A 65 7.12 23.21 -3.24
N LYS A 66 6.29 23.04 -4.29
CA LYS A 66 5.94 24.12 -5.22
C LYS A 66 5.16 25.23 -4.52
N ASN A 67 4.19 24.86 -3.67
CA ASN A 67 3.40 25.82 -2.92
C ASN A 67 4.25 26.63 -1.93
N ASN A 68 5.15 25.96 -1.20
CA ASN A 68 6.10 26.64 -0.32
C ASN A 68 6.98 27.62 -1.10
N LYS A 69 7.50 27.23 -2.27
CA LYS A 69 8.26 28.15 -3.12
C LYS A 69 7.42 29.35 -3.55
N TYR A 70 6.18 29.14 -3.97
CA TYR A 70 5.28 30.22 -4.38
C TYR A 70 5.00 31.22 -3.25
N GLN A 71 4.78 30.73 -2.02
CA GLN A 71 4.58 31.59 -0.85
C GLN A 71 5.81 32.45 -0.50
N GLN A 72 7.03 32.04 -0.86
CA GLN A 72 8.23 32.86 -0.66
C GLN A 72 8.30 34.05 -1.63
N TYR A 73 7.50 34.06 -2.69
CA TYR A 73 7.43 35.13 -3.69
C TYR A 73 6.25 36.10 -3.48
N ILE A 74 5.44 35.89 -2.42
CA ILE A 74 4.35 36.79 -1.99
C ILE A 74 4.82 37.54 -0.75
#